data_AF-A0A7C9FQW6-F1
#
_entry.id   AF-A0A7C9FQW6-F1
#
_cell.length_a   1.000
_cell.length_b   1.000
_cell.length_c   1.000
_cell.angle_alpha   90.00
_cell.angle_beta   90.00
_cell.angle_gamma   90.00
#
_symmetry.space_group_name_H-M   'P 1'
#
loop_
_entity.id
_entity.type
_entity.pdbx_description
1 polymer ?
#
loop_
_entity_poly.entity_id
_entity_poly.type
_entity_poly.pdbx_seq_one_letter_code
_entity_poly.pdbx_strand_id
1 'polypeptide(L)'
;MSASLAAFERPRLGGASNTVFKSGPLFISSKGLGWKSWKKRWFILTRTSLVFFKNDPSSFPQRGKDVNLTLGGIDLNNYGSVVAREDKKLLTVLFPDGHDGRAFTLKAETVEDLYEWKAALEQALAQ
;
A
#
# COMPACT_ATOMS: atom_id res chain seq x y z
N MET A 1 -18.67 3.93 -50.92
CA MET A 1 -18.25 5.02 -50.01
C MET A 1 -17.92 4.37 -48.68
N SER A 2 -16.63 4.21 -48.38
CA SER A 2 -16.14 3.57 -47.15
C SER A 2 -15.77 4.69 -46.17
N ALA A 3 -16.35 4.71 -44.97
CA ALA A 3 -16.00 5.66 -43.93
C ALA A 3 -15.50 4.89 -42.71
N SER A 4 -14.19 5.00 -42.48
CA SER A 4 -13.43 4.45 -41.37
C SER A 4 -14.00 4.82 -40.00
N LEU A 5 -14.00 3.82 -39.11
CA LEU A 5 -14.13 3.98 -37.66
C LEU A 5 -12.89 4.73 -37.13
N ALA A 6 -13.02 6.04 -36.89
CA ALA A 6 -12.03 6.78 -36.14
C ALA A 6 -12.08 6.31 -34.67
N ALA A 7 -11.09 5.50 -34.31
CA ALA A 7 -10.89 5.00 -32.96
C ALA A 7 -10.77 6.17 -31.97
N PHE A 8 -11.40 5.95 -30.82
CA PHE A 8 -11.46 6.84 -29.68
C PHE A 8 -10.05 7.08 -29.10
N GLU A 9 -9.30 8.04 -29.62
CA GLU A 9 -8.11 8.55 -28.93
C GLU A 9 -8.55 9.40 -27.74
N ARG A 10 -8.76 8.73 -26.60
CA ARG A 10 -8.63 9.38 -25.29
C ARG A 10 -7.15 9.70 -25.10
N PRO A 11 -6.79 10.95 -24.75
CA PRO A 11 -5.47 11.24 -24.21
C PRO A 11 -5.32 10.39 -22.95
N ARG A 12 -4.52 9.33 -23.03
CA ARG A 12 -4.06 8.62 -21.84
C ARG A 12 -2.97 9.53 -21.27
N LEU A 13 -3.38 10.42 -20.37
CA LEU A 13 -2.46 11.18 -19.55
C LEU A 13 -1.40 10.22 -19.00
N GLY A 14 -0.13 10.61 -19.18
CA GLY A 14 1.06 9.90 -18.73
C GLY A 14 0.87 9.30 -17.33
N GLY A 15 1.39 8.11 -17.08
CA GLY A 15 2.83 7.90 -17.12
C GLY A 15 3.30 7.55 -15.72
N ALA A 16 2.68 6.53 -15.13
CA ALA A 16 3.26 5.74 -14.07
C ALA A 16 2.67 4.36 -14.25
N SER A 17 3.46 3.43 -14.76
CA SER A 17 3.20 2.02 -14.49
C SER A 17 3.05 1.90 -12.98
N ASN A 18 1.82 1.76 -12.47
CA ASN A 18 1.54 1.46 -11.08
C ASN A 18 2.03 0.04 -10.81
N THR A 19 3.35 -0.13 -10.78
CA THR A 19 4.01 -1.39 -10.47
C THR A 19 3.70 -1.68 -9.01
N VAL A 20 2.86 -2.69 -8.81
CA VAL A 20 2.61 -3.24 -7.48
C VAL A 20 3.83 -4.08 -7.13
N PHE A 21 4.56 -3.65 -6.11
CA PHE A 21 5.73 -4.39 -5.61
C PHE A 21 5.29 -5.61 -4.81
N LYS A 22 4.23 -5.45 -3.99
CA LYS A 22 3.68 -6.53 -3.19
C LYS A 22 2.24 -6.24 -2.80
N SER A 23 1.44 -7.29 -2.70
CA SER A 23 0.12 -7.22 -2.08
C SER A 23 -0.08 -8.41 -1.16
N GLY A 24 -0.79 -8.22 -0.06
CA GLY A 24 -1.03 -9.30 0.89
C GLY A 24 -1.55 -8.82 2.24
N PRO A 25 -1.83 -9.76 3.15
CA PRO A 25 -2.29 -9.42 4.47
C PRO A 25 -1.15 -8.87 5.34
N LEU A 26 -1.39 -7.77 6.02
CA LEU A 26 -0.58 -7.29 7.13
C LEU A 26 -1.48 -6.79 8.25
N PHE A 27 -0.91 -6.68 9.44
CA PHE A 27 -1.59 -6.08 10.57
C PHE A 27 -1.17 -4.63 10.73
N ILE A 28 -2.14 -3.74 10.94
CA ILE A 28 -1.89 -2.34 11.28
C ILE A 28 -2.53 -2.02 12.62
N SER A 29 -1.83 -1.25 13.45
CA SER A 29 -2.42 -0.76 14.70
C SER A 29 -3.50 0.28 14.38
N SER A 30 -4.71 0.08 14.91
CA SER A 30 -5.72 1.15 14.92
C SER A 30 -5.13 2.35 15.68
N LYS A 31 -4.97 3.52 15.04
CA LYS A 31 -4.60 4.73 15.78
C LYS A 31 -5.70 5.03 16.81
N GLY A 32 -5.34 5.08 18.10
CA GLY A 32 -6.28 5.36 19.19
C GLY A 32 -5.79 4.84 20.54
N LEU A 33 -5.97 5.67 21.56
CA LEU A 33 -5.60 5.55 22.98
C LEU A 33 -5.30 4.11 23.48
N GLY A 34 -4.02 3.83 23.75
CA GLY A 34 -3.59 2.92 24.80
C GLY A 34 -3.60 1.41 24.50
N TRP A 35 -4.55 0.87 23.73
CA TRP A 35 -4.61 -0.57 23.43
C TRP A 35 -4.34 -0.82 21.94
N LYS A 36 -3.14 -1.32 21.62
CA LYS A 36 -2.73 -1.64 20.23
C LYS A 36 -3.48 -2.86 19.71
N SER A 37 -4.74 -2.67 19.29
CA SER A 37 -5.46 -3.69 18.53
C SER A 37 -4.91 -3.76 17.12
N TRP A 38 -4.15 -4.82 16.85
CA TRP A 38 -3.65 -5.18 15.52
C TRP A 38 -4.81 -5.64 14.65
N LYS A 39 -5.11 -4.89 13.58
CA LYS A 39 -6.17 -5.26 12.63
C LYS A 39 -5.52 -5.83 11.37
N LYS A 40 -5.85 -7.08 11.03
CA LYS A 40 -5.48 -7.68 9.74
C LYS A 40 -6.19 -6.92 8.62
N ARG A 41 -5.44 -6.39 7.68
CA ARG A 41 -5.90 -5.65 6.50
C ARG A 41 -5.13 -6.14 5.28
N TRP A 42 -5.74 -6.00 4.10
CA TRP A 42 -5.03 -6.29 2.87
C TRP A 42 -4.27 -5.03 2.43
N PHE A 43 -2.97 -5.16 2.20
CA PHE A 43 -2.10 -4.07 1.77
C PHE A 43 -1.72 -4.26 0.30
N ILE A 44 -1.60 -3.16 -0.42
CA ILE A 44 -1.06 -3.08 -1.77
C ILE A 44 0.01 -2.01 -1.76
N LEU A 45 1.24 -2.44 -1.96
CA LEU A 45 2.40 -1.58 -2.11
C LEU A 45 2.60 -1.28 -3.59
N THR A 46 2.53 0.00 -3.93
CA THR A 46 2.90 0.55 -5.23
C THR A 46 4.20 1.32 -5.09
N ARG A 47 4.74 1.81 -6.22
CA ARG A 47 5.94 2.66 -6.24
C ARG A 47 5.86 3.83 -5.28
N THR A 48 4.72 4.50 -5.21
CA THR A 48 4.60 5.79 -4.53
C THR A 48 3.61 5.76 -3.38
N SER A 49 2.94 4.64 -3.14
CA SER A 49 1.92 4.55 -2.09
C SER A 49 1.76 3.14 -1.55
N LEU A 50 1.48 3.05 -0.25
CA LEU A 50 1.07 1.84 0.43
C LEU A 50 -0.39 1.99 0.84
N VAL A 51 -1.28 1.32 0.11
CA VAL A 51 -2.72 1.41 0.29
C VAL A 51 -3.23 0.18 1.04
N PHE A 52 -4.19 0.35 1.94
CA PHE A 52 -4.78 -0.78 2.66
C PHE A 52 -6.31 -0.80 2.65
N PHE A 53 -6.83 -2.01 2.64
CA PHE A 53 -8.23 -2.33 2.44
C PHE A 53 -8.78 -3.17 3.58
N LYS A 54 -10.09 -3.11 3.77
CA LYS A 54 -10.77 -3.92 4.79
C LYS A 54 -10.48 -5.42 4.62
N ASN A 55 -10.55 -5.89 3.38
CA ASN A 55 -10.36 -7.28 2.94
C ASN A 55 -9.65 -7.28 1.58
N ASP A 56 -9.28 -8.46 1.09
CA ASP A 56 -8.67 -8.62 -0.24
C ASP A 56 -9.60 -8.08 -1.36
N PRO A 57 -9.14 -7.12 -2.18
CA PRO A 57 -9.96 -6.53 -3.24
C PRO A 57 -10.16 -7.46 -4.45
N SER A 58 -9.37 -8.54 -4.60
CA SER A 58 -9.56 -9.50 -5.69
C SER A 58 -10.70 -10.49 -5.45
N SER A 59 -11.07 -10.69 -4.19
CA SER A 59 -12.16 -11.58 -3.76
C SER A 59 -13.57 -11.06 -4.01
N PHE A 60 -13.73 -9.77 -4.35
CA PHE A 60 -15.03 -9.18 -4.67
C PHE A 60 -15.22 -9.08 -6.18
N PRO A 61 -16.28 -9.68 -6.76
CA PRO A 61 -16.60 -9.47 -8.16
C PRO A 61 -16.94 -7.98 -8.36
N GLN A 62 -16.29 -7.33 -9.34
CA GLN A 62 -16.40 -5.90 -9.67
C GLN A 62 -17.81 -5.49 -10.17
N ARG A 63 -18.87 -5.80 -9.43
CA ARG A 63 -20.24 -5.39 -9.72
C ARG A 63 -20.57 -4.10 -8.96
N GLY A 64 -20.06 -3.01 -9.48
CA GLY A 64 -20.82 -1.77 -9.62
C GLY A 64 -21.01 -0.85 -8.41
N LYS A 65 -20.58 -1.14 -7.18
CA LYS A 65 -20.78 -0.18 -6.07
C LYS A 65 -19.93 -0.35 -4.80
N ASP A 66 -18.62 -0.53 -4.90
CA ASP A 66 -17.76 -0.62 -3.70
C ASP A 66 -16.85 0.60 -3.53
N VAL A 67 -17.48 1.75 -3.30
CA VAL A 67 -16.83 3.06 -3.17
C VAL A 67 -16.10 3.30 -1.83
N ASN A 68 -15.90 2.29 -0.96
CA ASN A 68 -15.29 2.46 0.37
C ASN A 68 -14.41 1.28 0.86
N LEU A 69 -13.78 0.51 -0.03
CA LEU A 69 -12.88 -0.58 0.40
C LEU A 69 -11.54 -0.06 0.92
N THR A 70 -11.04 1.03 0.34
CA THR A 70 -9.80 1.69 0.74
C THR A 70 -10.00 2.39 2.08
N LEU A 71 -9.33 1.88 3.11
CA LEU A 71 -9.40 2.46 4.46
C LEU A 71 -8.36 3.54 4.69
N GLY A 72 -7.33 3.57 3.87
CA GLY A 72 -6.29 4.59 3.89
C GLY A 72 -5.17 4.26 2.92
N GLY A 73 -4.40 5.29 2.60
CA GLY A 73 -3.16 5.21 1.85
C GLY A 73 -2.06 5.95 2.60
N ILE A 74 -0.85 5.43 2.50
CA ILE A 74 0.36 6.07 2.97
C ILE A 74 1.13 6.47 1.72
N ASP A 75 1.36 7.76 1.52
CA ASP A 75 2.15 8.24 0.39
C ASP A 75 3.65 8.02 0.69
N LEU A 76 4.29 7.22 -0.15
CA LEU A 76 5.72 6.91 -0.12
C LEU A 76 6.54 7.84 -1.02
N ASN A 77 5.88 8.78 -1.70
CA ASN A 77 6.48 9.71 -2.67
C ASN A 77 7.52 10.67 -2.06
N ASN A 78 7.54 10.81 -0.73
CA ASN A 78 8.56 11.54 0.02
C ASN A 78 9.44 10.52 0.73
N TYR A 79 10.67 10.33 0.21
CA TYR A 79 11.79 9.58 0.80
C TYR A 79 11.55 9.08 2.24
N GLY A 80 11.02 7.89 2.40
CA GLY A 80 10.84 7.24 3.71
C GLY A 80 12.01 6.33 4.07
N SER A 81 12.12 5.95 5.33
CA SER A 81 13.00 4.86 5.79
C SER A 81 12.15 3.74 6.38
N VAL A 82 12.48 2.50 6.05
CA VAL A 82 11.80 1.33 6.60
C VAL A 82 12.68 0.70 7.67
N VAL A 83 12.12 0.47 8.84
CA VAL A 83 12.80 -0.21 9.95
C VAL A 83 12.05 -1.48 10.27
N ALA A 84 12.71 -2.62 10.09
CA ALA A 84 12.17 -3.91 10.49
C ALA A 84 12.64 -4.27 11.90
N ARG A 85 11.75 -4.91 12.66
CA ARG A 85 11.99 -5.44 14.00
C ARG A 85 11.52 -6.88 14.05
N GLU A 86 12.45 -7.79 13.82
CA GLU A 86 12.20 -9.23 13.74
C GLU A 86 11.69 -9.82 15.07
N ASP A 87 12.22 -9.33 16.20
CA ASP A 87 11.83 -9.73 17.55
C ASP A 87 10.31 -9.65 17.78
N LYS A 88 9.67 -8.66 17.15
CA LYS A 88 8.23 -8.40 17.26
C LYS A 88 7.48 -8.57 15.94
N LYS A 89 8.16 -9.00 14.88
CA LYS A 89 7.64 -9.03 13.50
C LYS A 89 7.03 -7.70 13.05
N LEU A 90 7.65 -6.57 13.42
CA LEU A 90 7.15 -5.24 13.10
C LEU A 90 7.92 -4.59 11.95
N LEU A 91 7.21 -3.83 11.14
CA LEU A 91 7.75 -2.97 10.09
C LEU A 91 7.29 -1.55 10.37
N THR A 92 8.22 -0.63 10.56
CA THR A 92 7.91 0.78 10.78
C THR A 92 8.41 1.59 9.60
N VAL A 93 7.49 2.25 8.90
CA VAL A 93 7.84 3.23 7.87
C VAL A 93 7.92 4.60 8.52
N LEU A 94 9.10 5.20 8.46
CA LEU A 94 9.43 6.52 8.99
C LEU A 94 9.52 7.51 7.83
N PHE A 95 8.97 8.71 8.02
CA PHE A 95 9.07 9.79 7.04
C PHE A 95 9.92 10.90 7.65
N PRO A 96 11.01 11.34 6.98
CA PRO A 96 11.94 12.34 7.50
C PRO A 96 11.29 13.72 7.58
N ASP A 97 10.36 14.01 6.69
CA ASP A 97 9.82 15.35 6.51
C ASP A 97 8.53 15.62 7.30
N GLY A 98 8.39 14.94 8.44
CA GLY A 98 7.75 15.45 9.65
C GLY A 98 6.36 16.10 9.58
N HIS A 99 5.63 16.07 8.47
CA HIS A 99 4.45 16.93 8.34
C HIS A 99 3.24 16.45 9.16
N ASP A 100 3.40 15.35 9.91
CA ASP A 100 2.63 15.05 11.12
C ASP A 100 3.30 13.99 12.05
N GLY A 101 4.62 13.77 11.93
CA GLY A 101 5.34 12.74 12.72
C GLY A 101 4.79 11.30 12.60
N ARG A 102 4.01 11.01 11.55
CA ARG A 102 3.27 9.75 11.41
C ARG A 102 4.17 8.61 10.95
N ALA A 103 4.85 7.98 11.89
CA ALA A 103 5.37 6.63 11.67
C ALA A 103 4.20 5.65 11.51
N PHE A 104 4.28 4.76 10.53
CA PHE A 104 3.31 3.68 10.37
C PHE A 104 3.94 2.36 10.78
N THR A 105 3.44 1.78 11.87
CA THR A 105 3.87 0.47 12.32
C THR A 105 2.88 -0.59 11.83
N LEU A 106 3.43 -1.51 11.05
CA LEU A 106 2.80 -2.71 10.54
C LEU A 106 3.38 -3.92 11.26
N LYS A 107 2.62 -5.01 11.28
CA LYS A 107 3.05 -6.29 11.82
C LYS A 107 2.82 -7.39 10.79
N ALA A 108 3.82 -8.23 10.59
CA ALA A 108 3.76 -9.40 9.73
C ALA A 108 3.29 -10.65 10.49
N GLU A 109 2.78 -11.64 9.75
CA GLU A 109 2.33 -12.91 10.31
C GLU A 109 3.53 -13.82 10.61
N THR A 110 4.46 -13.92 9.64
CA THR A 110 5.73 -14.64 9.77
C THR A 110 6.93 -13.69 9.72
N VAL A 111 8.11 -14.21 10.07
CA VAL A 111 9.36 -13.46 9.90
C VAL A 111 9.73 -13.35 8.42
N GLU A 112 9.41 -14.37 7.64
CA GLU A 112 9.56 -14.38 6.17
C GLU A 112 8.74 -13.25 5.54
N ASP A 113 7.45 -13.13 5.90
CA ASP A 113 6.59 -12.04 5.45
C ASP A 113 7.20 -10.67 5.80
N LEU A 114 7.77 -10.53 6.99
CA LEU A 114 8.43 -9.29 7.40
C LEU A 114 9.58 -8.94 6.45
N TYR A 115 10.43 -9.89 6.09
CA TYR A 115 11.53 -9.63 5.17
C TYR A 115 11.04 -9.34 3.75
N GLU A 116 10.04 -10.05 3.26
CA GLU A 116 9.46 -9.80 1.94
C GLU A 116 8.84 -8.40 1.86
N TRP A 117 8.08 -8.00 2.88
CA TRP A 117 7.49 -6.67 2.95
C TRP A 117 8.54 -5.57 3.16
N LYS A 118 9.58 -5.82 3.96
CA LYS A 118 10.73 -4.91 4.11
C LYS A 118 11.39 -4.65 2.76
N ALA A 119 11.78 -5.73 2.07
CA ALA A 119 12.47 -5.65 0.79
C ALA A 119 11.62 -4.92 -0.25
N ALA A 120 10.32 -5.24 -0.33
CA ALA A 120 9.41 -4.58 -1.25
C ALA A 120 9.27 -3.07 -0.96
N LEU A 121 9.18 -2.67 0.32
CA LEU A 121 9.12 -1.27 0.72
C LEU A 121 10.43 -0.52 0.42
N GLU A 122 11.58 -1.14 0.71
CA GLU A 122 12.89 -0.58 0.36
C GLU A 122 13.05 -0.42 -1.14
N GLN A 123 12.60 -1.39 -1.93
CA GLN A 123 12.59 -1.28 -3.38
C GLN A 123 11.71 -0.14 -3.87
N ALA A 124 10.49 0.01 -3.34
CA ALA A 124 9.61 1.11 -3.69
C ALA A 124 10.21 2.49 -3.34
N LEU A 125 10.89 2.59 -2.20
CA LEU A 125 11.56 3.81 -1.73
C LEU A 125 12.88 4.12 -2.46
N ALA A 126 13.48 3.13 -3.12
CA ALA A 126 14.71 3.28 -3.88
C ALA A 126 14.49 3.66 -5.36
N GLN A 127 13.23 3.83 -5.81
CA GLN A 127 12.85 4.25 -7.16
C GLN A 127 12.67 5.76 -7.30
#